data_AF-A0AAP5IHL3-F1
#
_entry.id   AF-A0AAP5IHL3-F1
#
_cell.length_a   1.000
_cell.length_b   1.000
_cell.length_c   1.000
_cell.angle_alpha   90.00
_cell.angle_beta   90.00
_cell.angle_gamma   90.00
#
_symmetry.space_group_name_H-M   'P 1'
#
loop_
_entity.id
_entity.type
_entity.pdbx_description
1 polymer ?
#
loop_
_entity_poly.entity_id
_entity_poly.type
_entity_poly.pdbx_seq_one_letter_code
_entity_poly.pdbx_strand_id
1 'polypeptide(L)'
;MLNWLLQTSDRIVQEIDSVEYGLTDIQEYYANTGGLKKAAEKQSGRKVTTSFVESFSKDTAPRNLDELLRMEYRTAMLRIRLWAKKISSRKILI
;
A
#
# COMPACT_ATOMS: atom_id res chain seq x y z
N MET A 1 18.08 -16.85 -14.19
CA MET A 1 17.82 -16.78 -12.73
C MET A 1 16.55 -15.98 -12.43
N LEU A 2 16.50 -14.67 -12.67
CA LEU A 2 15.33 -13.82 -12.37
C LEU A 2 14.02 -14.31 -12.98
N ASN A 3 14.04 -14.70 -14.26
CA ASN A 3 12.84 -15.19 -14.96
C ASN A 3 12.24 -16.43 -14.28
N TRP A 4 13.08 -17.39 -13.91
CA TRP A 4 12.64 -18.60 -13.21
C TRP A 4 12.03 -18.28 -11.84
N LEU A 5 12.57 -17.30 -11.11
CA LEU A 5 12.00 -16.82 -9.84
C LEU A 5 10.63 -16.17 -10.04
N LEU A 6 10.50 -15.32 -11.06
CA LEU A 6 9.22 -14.67 -11.39
C LEU A 6 8.15 -15.68 -11.83
N GLN A 7 8.54 -16.74 -12.53
CA GLN A 7 7.64 -17.80 -12.97
C GLN A 7 7.10 -18.66 -11.81
N THR A 8 7.92 -18.88 -10.79
CA THR A 8 7.61 -19.72 -9.62
C THR A 8 6.97 -18.96 -8.46
N SER A 9 7.04 -17.63 -8.46
CA SER A 9 6.50 -16.79 -7.39
C SER A 9 4.97 -16.63 -7.49
N ASP A 10 4.25 -17.10 -6.48
CA ASP A 10 2.79 -16.95 -6.40
C ASP A 10 2.35 -15.67 -5.66
N ARG A 11 3.25 -15.09 -4.87
CA ARG A 11 3.00 -13.89 -4.08
C ARG A 11 4.21 -12.97 -4.06
N ILE A 12 3.93 -11.67 -4.15
CA ILE A 12 4.89 -10.60 -3.91
C ILE A 12 4.49 -9.92 -2.62
N VAL A 13 5.48 -9.70 -1.75
CA VAL A 13 5.29 -9.05 -0.45
C VAL A 13 6.14 -7.79 -0.42
N GLN A 14 5.54 -6.68 -0.02
CA GLN A 14 6.22 -5.40 0.17
C GLN A 14 6.05 -4.92 1.61
N GLU A 15 7.15 -4.52 2.23
CA GLU A 15 7.12 -3.88 3.54
C GLU A 15 6.84 -2.37 3.40
N ILE A 16 6.00 -1.85 4.28
CA ILE A 16 5.79 -0.43 4.53
C ILE A 16 6.34 -0.13 5.92
N ASP A 17 7.40 0.66 5.99
CA ASP A 17 8.11 1.00 7.22
C ASP A 17 7.71 2.37 7.80
N SER A 18 6.78 3.07 7.15
CA SER A 18 6.34 4.40 7.54
C SER A 18 4.97 4.39 8.23
N VAL A 19 4.88 5.16 9.31
CA VAL A 19 3.61 5.46 10.02
C VAL A 19 2.80 6.54 9.29
N GLU A 20 3.50 7.49 8.68
CA GLU A 20 2.92 8.75 8.21
C GLU A 20 2.50 8.70 6.74
N TYR A 21 3.21 7.88 5.97
CA TYR A 21 3.04 7.73 4.53
C TYR A 21 2.61 6.30 4.19
N GLY A 22 1.43 6.17 3.60
CA GLY A 22 0.90 4.90 3.14
C GLY A 22 1.37 4.54 1.73
N LEU A 23 0.86 3.42 1.22
CA LEU A 23 1.07 2.94 -0.14
C LEU A 23 0.70 3.99 -1.19
N THR A 24 -0.35 4.79 -0.98
CA THR A 24 -0.75 5.83 -1.94
C THR A 24 0.09 7.11 -1.88
N ASP A 25 0.85 7.32 -0.81
CA ASP A 25 1.62 8.54 -0.61
C ASP A 25 3.01 8.47 -1.28
N ILE A 26 3.54 7.26 -1.47
CA ILE A 26 4.89 7.00 -2.00
C ILE A 26 4.79 6.20 -3.31
N GLN A 27 5.30 6.76 -4.40
CA GLN A 27 5.15 6.17 -5.75
C GLN A 27 5.95 4.88 -5.90
N GLU A 28 7.05 4.74 -5.18
CA GLU A 28 7.97 3.63 -5.22
C GLU A 28 7.32 2.32 -4.77
N TYR A 29 6.45 2.36 -3.75
CA TYR A 29 5.73 1.18 -3.30
C TYR A 29 4.77 0.64 -4.36
N TYR A 30 4.11 1.54 -5.09
CA TYR A 30 3.27 1.18 -6.23
C TYR A 30 4.10 0.67 -7.42
N ALA A 31 5.16 1.41 -7.79
CA ALA A 31 5.96 1.11 -8.97
C ALA A 31 6.72 -0.22 -8.84
N ASN A 32 7.38 -0.46 -7.70
CA ASN A 32 8.20 -1.64 -7.49
C ASN A 32 7.32 -2.90 -7.36
N THR A 33 6.30 -2.85 -6.51
CA THR A 33 5.39 -3.98 -6.28
C THR A 33 4.55 -4.28 -7.50
N GLY A 34 4.02 -3.24 -8.16
CA GLY A 34 3.22 -3.36 -9.38
C GLY A 34 4.04 -3.86 -10.58
N GLY A 35 5.28 -3.39 -10.71
CA GLY A 35 6.22 -3.84 -11.73
C GLY A 35 6.56 -5.31 -11.59
N LEU A 36 6.89 -5.75 -10.37
CA LEU A 36 7.17 -7.16 -10.07
C LEU A 36 5.94 -8.04 -10.31
N LYS A 37 4.73 -7.58 -9.91
CA LYS A 37 3.48 -8.31 -10.14
C LYS A 37 3.26 -8.54 -11.62
N LYS A 38 3.33 -7.47 -12.41
CA LYS A 38 3.13 -7.56 -13.86
C LYS A 38 4.18 -8.46 -14.53
N ALA A 39 5.43 -8.41 -14.08
CA ALA A 39 6.49 -9.27 -14.59
C ALA A 39 6.27 -10.75 -14.25
N ALA A 40 5.85 -11.04 -13.02
CA ALA A 40 5.55 -12.39 -12.55
C ALA A 40 4.30 -12.99 -13.22
N GLU A 41 3.23 -12.21 -13.38
CA GLU A 41 2.02 -12.63 -14.11
C GLU A 41 2.33 -12.90 -15.59
N LYS A 42 3.16 -12.06 -16.22
CA LYS A 42 3.58 -12.24 -17.62
C LYS A 42 4.38 -13.53 -17.82
N GLN A 43 5.22 -13.92 -16.86
CA GLN A 43 6.06 -15.12 -17.00
C GLN A 43 5.36 -16.41 -16.56
N SER A 44 4.56 -16.34 -15.50
CA SER A 44 3.86 -17.51 -14.97
C SER A 44 2.56 -17.83 -15.70
N GLY A 45 1.94 -16.85 -16.38
CA GLY A 45 0.62 -16.97 -16.98
C GLY A 45 -0.52 -17.09 -15.95
N ARG A 46 -0.20 -16.90 -14.66
CA ARG A 46 -1.13 -17.02 -13.52
C ARG A 46 -1.27 -15.68 -12.83
N LYS A 47 -2.37 -15.46 -12.12
CA LYS A 47 -2.53 -14.28 -11.27
C LYS A 47 -1.60 -14.38 -10.06
N VAL A 48 -0.92 -13.29 -9.76
CA VAL A 48 0.02 -13.22 -8.62
C VAL A 48 -0.58 -12.33 -7.54
N THR A 49 -0.56 -12.81 -6.30
CA THR A 49 -1.12 -12.07 -5.18
C THR A 49 -0.11 -11.05 -4.67
N THR A 50 -0.57 -9.86 -4.30
CA THR A 50 0.27 -8.82 -3.67
C THR A 50 -0.18 -8.59 -2.24
N SER A 51 0.76 -8.69 -1.32
CA SER A 51 0.54 -8.46 0.10
C SER A 51 1.50 -7.41 0.64
N PHE A 52 1.05 -6.66 1.64
CA PHE A 52 1.83 -5.62 2.30
C PHE A 52 1.95 -5.94 3.78
N VAL A 53 3.11 -5.69 4.35
CA VAL A 53 3.38 -5.85 5.78
C VAL A 53 3.72 -4.47 6.34
N GLU A 54 2.97 -4.05 7.35
CA GLU A 54 3.20 -2.80 8.07
C GLU A 54 4.13 -3.11 9.26
N SER A 55 5.38 -2.64 9.26
CA SER A 55 6.35 -2.98 10.32
C SER A 55 6.32 -2.02 11.52
N PHE A 56 5.58 -0.92 11.41
CA PHE A 56 5.44 0.08 12.48
C PHE A 56 4.43 -0.29 13.58
N SER A 57 3.57 -1.28 13.33
CA SER A 57 2.57 -1.76 14.30
C SER A 57 3.05 -3.02 15.00
N LYS A 58 2.49 -3.33 16.18
CA LYS A 58 2.67 -4.65 16.82
C LYS A 58 2.05 -5.79 16.02
N ASP A 59 1.10 -5.47 15.13
CA ASP A 59 0.49 -6.41 14.21
C ASP A 59 1.21 -6.35 12.85
N THR A 60 2.08 -7.33 12.60
CA THR A 60 2.83 -7.48 11.35
C THR A 60 2.20 -8.51 10.41
N ALA A 61 0.90 -8.77 10.55
CA ALA A 61 0.20 -9.69 9.66
C ALA A 61 0.19 -9.17 8.21
N PRO A 62 0.52 -10.00 7.20
CA PRO A 62 0.44 -9.60 5.80
C PRO A 62 -1.00 -9.29 5.40
N ARG A 63 -1.25 -8.07 4.93
CA ARG A 63 -2.56 -7.65 4.39
C ARG A 63 -2.55 -7.75 2.88
N ASN A 64 -3.69 -8.08 2.28
CA ASN A 64 -3.80 -8.06 0.82
C ASN A 64 -3.96 -6.62 0.31
N LEU A 65 -3.48 -6.37 -0.93
CA LEU A 65 -3.55 -5.05 -1.57
C LEU A 65 -4.95 -4.43 -1.52
N ASP A 66 -6.00 -5.17 -1.86
CA ASP A 66 -7.37 -4.65 -1.90
C ASP A 66 -7.87 -4.22 -0.51
N GLU A 67 -7.45 -4.92 0.53
CA GLU A 67 -7.80 -4.59 1.91
C GLU A 67 -7.07 -3.32 2.35
N LEU A 68 -5.76 -3.24 2.07
CA LEU A 68 -4.95 -2.07 2.38
C LEU A 68 -5.49 -0.82 1.67
N LEU A 69 -5.75 -0.89 0.37
CA LEU A 69 -6.30 0.24 -0.40
C LEU A 69 -7.67 0.70 0.11
N ARG A 70 -8.53 -0.23 0.53
CA ARG A 70 -9.83 0.12 1.13
C ARG A 70 -9.65 0.83 2.46
N MET A 71 -8.69 0.40 3.28
CA MET A 71 -8.37 1.08 4.54
C MET A 71 -7.80 2.47 4.29
N GLU A 72 -6.81 2.59 3.39
CA GLU A 72 -6.21 3.88 3.03
C GLU A 72 -7.23 4.85 2.46
N TYR A 73 -8.12 4.40 1.58
CA TYR A 73 -9.18 5.23 1.01
C TYR A 73 -10.13 5.76 2.11
N ARG A 74 -10.54 4.91 3.05
CA ARG A 74 -11.39 5.32 4.19
C ARG A 74 -10.66 6.31 5.10
N THR A 75 -9.40 6.04 5.39
CA THR A 75 -8.57 6.89 6.25
C THR A 75 -8.27 8.23 5.58
N ALA A 76 -8.02 8.27 4.28
CA ALA A 76 -7.83 9.50 3.51
C ALA A 76 -9.09 10.39 3.55
N MET A 77 -10.27 9.82 3.32
CA MET A 77 -11.55 10.52 3.43
C MET A 77 -11.77 11.09 4.85
N LEU A 78 -11.44 10.30 5.88
CA LEU A 78 -11.48 10.75 7.27
C LEU A 78 -10.45 11.85 7.56
N ARG A 79 -9.23 11.75 7.00
CA ARG A 79 -8.16 12.75 7.12
C ARG A 79 -8.62 14.07 6.54
N ILE A 80 -9.22 14.07 5.35
CA ILE A 80 -9.78 15.26 4.70
C ILE A 80 -10.88 15.88 5.57
N ARG A 81 -11.78 15.08 6.16
CA ARG A 81 -12.85 15.60 7.03
C ARG A 81 -12.31 16.16 8.35
N LEU A 82 -11.34 15.51 8.96
CA LEU A 82 -10.68 16.00 10.17
C LEU A 82 -9.87 17.27 9.89
N TRP A 83 -9.22 17.35 8.73
CA TRP A 83 -8.51 18.54 8.27
C TRP A 83 -9.46 19.71 8.01
N ALA A 84 -10.56 19.47 7.30
CA ALA A 84 -11.62 20.45 7.09
C ALA A 84 -12.23 20.93 8.42
N LYS A 85 -12.46 20.03 9.37
CA LYS A 85 -12.88 20.40 10.74
C LYS A 85 -11.82 21.23 11.47
N LYS A 86 -10.53 20.87 11.40
CA LYS A 86 -9.46 21.66 12.02
C LYS A 86 -9.37 23.07 11.44
N ILE A 87 -9.57 23.22 10.14
CA ILE A 87 -9.60 24.54 9.47
C ILE A 87 -10.85 25.32 9.88
N SER A 88 -12.03 24.69 9.86
CA SER A 88 -13.29 25.34 10.25
C SER A 88 -13.35 25.69 11.75
N SER A 89 -12.68 24.92 12.61
CA SER A 89 -12.63 25.16 14.06
C SER A 89 -11.56 26.19 14.46
N ARG A 90 -10.62 26.52 13.56
CA ARG A 90 -9.81 27.73 13.71
C ARG A 90 -10.69 28.93 13.43
N LYS A 91 -11.39 29.41 14.46
CA LYS A 91 -11.77 30.82 14.53
C LYS A 91 -10.48 31.61 14.31
N ILE A 92 -10.45 32.37 13.23
CA ILE A 92 -9.52 33.47 13.03
C ILE A 92 -9.70 34.39 14.25
N LEU A 93 -8.80 34.26 15.23
CA LEU A 93 -8.41 35.42 16.01
C LEU A 93 -7.52 36.24 15.07
N ILE A 94 -7.78 37.55 15.04
CA ILE A 94 -7.28 38.61 14.15
C ILE A 94 -7.78 38.60 12.71
#